data_AF-A0A0C3EW14-F1
#
_entry.id   AF-A0A0C3EW14-F1
#
_cell.length_a   1.000
_cell.length_b   1.000
_cell.length_c   1.000
_cell.angle_alpha   90.00
_cell.angle_beta   90.00
_cell.angle_gamma   90.00
#
_symmetry.space_group_name_H-M   'P 1'
#
loop_
_entity.id
_entity.type
_entity.pdbx_description
1 polymer ?
#
loop_
_entity_poly.entity_id
_entity_poly.type
_entity_poly.pdbx_seq_one_letter_code
_entity_poly.pdbx_strand_id
1 'polypeptide(L)'
;ISWTFRSDLYEYGPEYFRKFKRKLGKPEWVEKVPVVKMRHAPARAMDINQSKVSGNIRAIANLMEQGDIVDMREHVILFHGYLGTYERVLGMLLRRSLEMTACRRYQFIVFLMGVFHLKMACADALWRIFIDPGTSRLDVNSLLQFVAQYHSRETGKIGSDPGFHRMHEVINHTGIALRLDAW
;
A
#
# COMPACT_ATOMS: atom_id res chain seq x y z
N ILE A 1 9.36 0.34 -16.28
CA ILE A 1 10.41 1.27 -15.78
C ILE A 1 10.63 2.45 -16.75
N SER A 2 10.90 2.24 -18.05
CA SER A 2 11.14 3.34 -19.01
C SER A 2 10.04 4.42 -19.07
N TRP A 3 8.76 4.03 -18.94
CA TRP A 3 7.65 4.97 -18.95
C TRP A 3 7.75 6.01 -17.81
N THR A 4 8.10 5.60 -16.59
CA THR A 4 8.22 6.51 -15.43
C THR A 4 9.32 7.54 -15.62
N PHE A 5 10.49 7.14 -16.12
CA PHE A 5 11.58 8.07 -16.43
C PHE A 5 11.16 9.12 -17.46
N ARG A 6 10.46 8.71 -18.53
CA ARG A 6 9.93 9.65 -19.53
C ARG A 6 8.86 10.56 -18.94
N SER A 7 7.97 10.02 -18.10
CA SER A 7 6.96 10.80 -17.39
C SER A 7 7.60 11.91 -16.57
N ASP A 8 8.60 11.58 -15.76
CA ASP A 8 9.26 12.57 -14.90
C ASP A 8 10.06 13.57 -15.73
N LEU A 9 10.74 13.13 -16.79
CA LEU A 9 11.48 14.03 -17.69
C LEU A 9 10.54 15.04 -18.37
N TYR A 10 9.35 14.60 -18.77
CA TYR A 10 8.39 15.47 -19.45
C TYR A 10 7.67 16.42 -18.48
N GLU A 11 7.56 16.06 -17.21
CA GLU A 11 6.90 16.87 -16.18
C GLU A 11 7.86 17.87 -15.52
N TYR A 12 9.00 17.36 -15.04
CA TYR A 12 9.90 18.07 -14.14
C TYR A 12 11.24 18.42 -14.80
N GLY A 13 11.56 17.83 -15.95
CA GLY A 13 12.76 18.14 -16.71
C GLY A 13 12.69 19.48 -17.47
N PRO A 14 13.70 19.78 -18.31
CA PRO A 14 13.75 21.00 -19.10
C PRO A 14 12.49 21.21 -19.95
N GLU A 15 12.05 22.46 -20.08
CA GLU A 15 10.79 22.83 -20.75
C GLU A 15 10.66 22.25 -22.17
N TYR A 16 11.78 22.12 -22.88
CA TYR A 16 11.86 21.46 -24.19
C TYR A 16 11.14 20.10 -24.24
N PHE A 17 11.22 19.30 -23.18
CA PHE A 17 10.67 17.95 -23.15
C PHE A 17 9.16 17.90 -22.91
N ARG A 18 8.55 18.97 -22.39
CA ARG A 18 7.10 19.03 -22.11
C ARG A 18 6.26 18.77 -23.37
N LYS A 19 6.76 19.13 -24.55
CA LYS A 19 6.09 18.90 -25.84
C LYS A 19 5.85 17.41 -26.14
N PHE A 20 6.60 16.51 -25.52
CA PHE A 20 6.45 15.05 -25.69
C PHE A 20 5.44 14.43 -24.72
N LYS A 21 4.94 15.17 -23.71
CA LYS A 21 3.96 14.68 -22.73
C LYS A 21 2.72 14.06 -23.40
N ARG A 22 2.23 14.70 -24.47
CA ARG A 22 1.08 14.20 -25.26
C ARG A 22 1.37 12.87 -25.98
N LYS A 23 2.63 12.55 -26.26
CA LYS A 23 3.06 11.34 -26.98
C LYS A 23 3.40 10.18 -26.05
N LEU A 24 3.51 10.39 -24.73
CA LEU A 24 3.94 9.38 -23.78
C LEU A 24 3.00 8.17 -23.71
N GLY A 25 1.69 8.41 -23.90
CA GLY A 25 0.68 7.37 -23.78
C GLY A 25 0.54 6.83 -22.35
N LYS A 26 -0.14 5.69 -22.21
CA LYS A 26 -0.31 5.00 -20.93
C LYS A 26 0.81 3.97 -20.75
N PRO A 27 1.18 3.62 -19.50
CA PRO A 27 2.09 2.50 -19.28
C PRO A 27 1.48 1.21 -19.85
N GLU A 28 2.35 0.33 -20.32
CA GLU A 28 1.98 -0.99 -20.80
C GLU A 28 1.43 -1.84 -19.66
N TRP A 29 0.34 -2.57 -19.94
CA TRP A 29 -0.24 -3.49 -18.98
C TRP A 29 0.50 -4.82 -19.05
N VAL A 30 0.90 -5.37 -17.91
CA VAL A 30 1.41 -6.75 -17.84
C VAL A 30 0.23 -7.72 -17.88
N GLU A 31 -0.76 -7.49 -17.03
CA GLU A 31 -2.04 -8.20 -17.04
C GLU A 31 -3.17 -7.19 -16.83
N LYS A 32 -4.05 -7.07 -17.82
CA LYS A 32 -5.15 -6.10 -17.77
C LYS A 32 -6.40 -6.78 -17.24
N VAL A 33 -6.78 -6.44 -16.01
CA VAL A 33 -8.12 -6.79 -15.49
C VAL A 33 -9.17 -6.00 -16.27
N PRO A 34 -10.20 -6.64 -16.85
CA PRO A 34 -11.27 -5.95 -17.55
C PRO A 34 -11.94 -4.92 -16.63
N VAL A 35 -12.03 -3.67 -17.08
CA VAL A 35 -12.74 -2.63 -16.35
C VAL A 35 -14.23 -2.82 -16.62
N VAL A 36 -14.88 -3.60 -15.77
CA VAL A 36 -16.33 -3.78 -15.77
C VAL A 36 -16.94 -3.00 -14.62
N LYS A 37 -18.10 -2.39 -14.87
CA LYS A 37 -18.84 -1.71 -13.81
C LYS A 37 -19.30 -2.75 -12.79
N MET A 38 -18.69 -2.74 -11.62
CA MET A 38 -19.11 -3.61 -10.52
C MET A 38 -20.43 -3.11 -9.92
N ARG A 39 -21.27 -4.05 -9.48
CA ARG A 39 -22.42 -3.74 -8.64
C ARG A 39 -21.93 -3.60 -7.21
N HIS A 40 -22.18 -2.46 -6.59
CA HIS A 40 -21.81 -2.21 -5.20
C HIS A 40 -23.09 -2.16 -4.36
N ALA A 41 -23.15 -2.99 -3.33
CA ALA A 41 -24.15 -2.91 -2.29
C ALA A 41 -23.45 -2.42 -1.01
N PRO A 42 -23.87 -1.29 -0.41
CA PRO A 42 -23.31 -0.86 0.86
C PRO A 42 -23.70 -1.86 1.95
N ALA A 43 -22.73 -2.25 2.78
CA ALA A 43 -23.03 -3.02 3.98
C ALA A 43 -23.82 -2.17 4.97
N ARG A 44 -24.78 -2.79 5.66
CA ARG A 44 -25.46 -2.22 6.81
C ARG A 44 -24.45 -2.01 7.95
N ALA A 45 -24.69 -0.96 8.73
CA ALA A 45 -23.88 -0.65 9.90
C ALA A 45 -23.84 -1.84 10.87
N MET A 46 -22.68 -2.08 11.46
CA MET A 46 -22.43 -3.16 12.41
C MET A 46 -21.90 -2.57 13.70
N ASP A 47 -22.54 -2.86 14.83
CA ASP A 47 -21.99 -2.56 16.15
C ASP A 47 -21.09 -3.71 16.62
N ILE A 48 -19.87 -3.73 16.07
CA ILE A 48 -18.90 -4.81 16.31
C ILE A 48 -17.53 -4.19 16.57
N ASN A 49 -16.96 -4.50 17.74
CA ASN A 49 -15.60 -4.10 18.07
C ASN A 49 -14.58 -4.94 17.28
N GLN A 50 -14.08 -4.40 16.18
CA GLN A 50 -13.08 -5.05 15.33
C GLN A 50 -11.66 -5.02 15.90
N SER A 51 -11.43 -4.50 17.13
CA SER A 51 -10.08 -4.51 17.74
C SER A 51 -9.63 -5.91 18.20
N LYS A 52 -10.56 -6.85 18.34
CA LYS A 52 -10.32 -8.24 18.76
C LYS A 52 -10.51 -9.22 17.61
N VAL A 53 -9.82 -10.36 17.65
CA VAL A 53 -9.98 -11.45 16.67
C VAL A 53 -11.44 -11.94 16.60
N SER A 54 -12.10 -12.12 17.75
CA SER A 54 -13.52 -12.51 17.82
C SER A 54 -14.46 -11.48 17.17
N GLY A 55 -14.14 -10.19 17.29
CA GLY A 55 -14.88 -9.13 16.62
C GLY A 55 -14.73 -9.19 15.10
N ASN A 56 -13.55 -9.52 14.57
CA ASN A 56 -13.37 -9.67 13.12
C ASN A 56 -14.10 -10.89 12.58
N ILE A 57 -14.09 -12.02 13.32
CA ILE A 57 -14.91 -13.19 12.99
C ILE A 57 -16.38 -12.80 12.88
N ARG A 58 -16.90 -12.06 13.85
CA ARG A 58 -18.29 -11.60 13.86
C ARG A 58 -18.59 -10.63 12.71
N ALA A 59 -17.68 -9.72 12.40
CA ALA A 59 -17.81 -8.79 11.29
C ALA A 59 -17.84 -9.53 9.93
N ILE A 60 -16.95 -10.48 9.73
CA ILE A 60 -16.92 -11.32 8.52
C ILE A 60 -18.19 -12.14 8.39
N ALA A 61 -18.61 -12.82 9.47
CA ALA A 61 -19.83 -13.61 9.46
C ALA A 61 -21.07 -12.75 9.14
N ASN A 62 -21.14 -11.54 9.70
CA ASN A 62 -22.24 -10.62 9.40
C ASN A 62 -22.19 -10.09 7.96
N LEU A 63 -21.00 -9.80 7.41
CA LEU A 63 -20.86 -9.43 6.00
C LEU A 63 -21.26 -10.57 5.06
N MET A 64 -20.94 -11.82 5.40
CA MET A 64 -21.38 -12.98 4.64
C MET A 64 -22.91 -13.14 4.67
N GLU A 65 -23.53 -12.96 5.83
CA GLU A 65 -24.98 -12.98 5.99
C GLU A 65 -25.65 -11.87 5.18
N GLN A 66 -25.09 -10.66 5.20
CA GLN A 66 -25.59 -9.54 4.39
C GLN A 66 -25.44 -9.77 2.88
N GLY A 67 -24.43 -10.54 2.47
CA GLY A 67 -24.19 -10.91 1.09
C GLY A 67 -24.96 -12.14 0.62
N ASP A 68 -25.81 -12.73 1.47
CA ASP A 68 -26.53 -14.00 1.24
C ASP A 68 -25.60 -15.13 0.76
N ILE A 69 -24.41 -15.20 1.38
CA ILE A 69 -23.36 -16.13 0.98
C ILE A 69 -23.53 -17.44 1.76
N VAL A 70 -24.11 -18.46 1.11
CA VAL A 70 -24.46 -19.74 1.74
C VAL A 70 -23.48 -20.87 1.42
N ASP A 71 -22.92 -20.92 0.20
CA ASP A 71 -21.91 -21.91 -0.21
C ASP A 71 -20.71 -21.26 -0.90
N MET A 72 -19.52 -21.68 -0.49
CA MET A 72 -18.22 -21.12 -0.89
C MET A 72 -17.26 -22.19 -1.42
N ARG A 73 -17.73 -23.39 -1.76
CA ARG A 73 -16.87 -24.48 -2.26
C ARG A 73 -16.12 -24.12 -3.55
N GLU A 74 -16.75 -23.37 -4.45
CA GLU A 74 -16.19 -22.99 -5.76
C GLU A 74 -15.78 -21.51 -5.84
N HIS A 75 -15.89 -20.77 -4.74
CA HIS A 75 -15.69 -19.33 -4.73
C HIS A 75 -14.66 -18.93 -3.68
N VAL A 76 -14.04 -17.76 -3.89
CA VAL A 76 -13.23 -17.08 -2.87
C VAL A 76 -13.80 -15.70 -2.60
N ILE A 77 -13.69 -15.22 -1.37
CA ILE A 77 -14.02 -13.84 -1.02
C ILE A 77 -12.73 -13.08 -0.82
N LEU A 78 -12.56 -12.05 -1.64
CA LEU A 78 -11.49 -11.09 -1.50
C LEU A 78 -11.87 -10.07 -0.43
N PHE A 79 -11.18 -10.10 0.71
CA PHE A 79 -11.33 -9.12 1.77
C PHE A 79 -10.21 -8.09 1.67
N HIS A 80 -10.52 -6.80 1.79
CA HIS A 80 -9.50 -5.76 1.89
C HIS A 80 -9.76 -4.87 3.11
N GLY A 81 -8.69 -4.30 3.65
CA GLY A 81 -8.75 -3.45 4.85
C GLY A 81 -7.38 -2.93 5.22
N TYR A 82 -7.27 -2.39 6.44
CA TYR A 82 -5.99 -1.93 6.98
C TYR A 82 -5.14 -3.07 7.54
N LEU A 83 -3.87 -2.79 7.84
CA LEU A 83 -2.91 -3.80 8.27
C LEU A 83 -3.35 -4.54 9.55
N GLY A 84 -3.94 -3.84 10.52
CA GLY A 84 -4.53 -4.50 11.69
C GLY A 84 -5.75 -5.39 11.36
N THR A 85 -6.50 -5.13 10.27
CA THR A 85 -7.51 -6.08 9.78
C THR A 85 -6.83 -7.32 9.22
N TYR A 86 -5.75 -7.15 8.42
CA TYR A 86 -4.98 -8.26 7.87
C TYR A 86 -4.49 -9.22 8.97
N GLU A 87 -3.81 -8.69 9.98
CA GLU A 87 -3.29 -9.48 11.11
C GLU A 87 -4.39 -10.27 11.82
N ARG A 88 -5.56 -9.66 12.00
CA ARG A 88 -6.69 -10.29 12.68
C ARG A 88 -7.37 -11.36 11.81
N VAL A 89 -7.48 -11.14 10.50
CA VAL A 89 -7.98 -12.14 9.55
C VAL A 89 -7.03 -13.34 9.50
N LEU A 90 -5.72 -13.11 9.41
CA LEU A 90 -4.73 -14.17 9.50
C LEU A 90 -4.82 -14.92 10.83
N GLY A 91 -4.92 -14.19 11.95
CA GLY A 91 -5.08 -14.79 13.28
C GLY A 91 -6.33 -15.66 13.39
N MET A 92 -7.44 -15.26 12.75
CA MET A 92 -8.64 -16.09 12.63
C MET A 92 -8.39 -17.36 11.82
N LEU A 93 -7.83 -17.23 10.62
CA LEU A 93 -7.54 -18.38 9.73
C LEU A 93 -6.63 -19.40 10.43
N LEU A 94 -5.61 -18.91 11.15
CA LEU A 94 -4.72 -19.74 11.94
C LEU A 94 -5.47 -20.47 13.07
N ARG A 95 -6.28 -19.75 13.86
CA ARG A 95 -7.04 -20.33 14.98
C ARG A 95 -8.08 -21.36 14.54
N ARG A 96 -8.66 -21.17 13.35
CA ARG A 96 -9.68 -22.08 12.81
C ARG A 96 -9.10 -23.13 11.87
N SER A 97 -7.78 -23.19 11.67
CA SER A 97 -7.13 -24.11 10.72
C SER A 97 -7.42 -25.60 10.99
N LEU A 98 -7.74 -25.97 12.24
CA LEU A 98 -8.04 -27.34 12.66
C LEU A 98 -9.53 -27.71 12.56
N GLU A 99 -10.40 -26.79 12.15
CA GLU A 99 -11.83 -27.08 12.03
C GLU A 99 -12.10 -28.10 10.92
N MET A 100 -13.12 -28.94 11.11
CA MET A 100 -13.39 -30.08 10.23
C MET A 100 -13.67 -29.69 8.77
N THR A 101 -14.41 -28.61 8.55
CA THR A 101 -14.87 -28.21 7.20
C THR A 101 -14.15 -26.95 6.72
N ALA A 102 -13.88 -26.87 5.42
CA ALA A 102 -13.25 -25.69 4.80
C ALA A 102 -14.04 -24.39 5.08
N CYS A 103 -15.38 -24.51 5.17
CA CYS A 103 -16.26 -23.41 5.55
C CYS A 103 -15.97 -22.91 6.98
N ARG A 104 -15.89 -23.82 7.98
CA ARG A 104 -15.54 -23.45 9.35
C ARG A 104 -14.11 -22.92 9.47
N ARG A 105 -13.18 -23.39 8.63
CA ARG A 105 -11.83 -22.83 8.56
C ARG A 105 -11.76 -21.43 7.95
N TYR A 106 -12.85 -20.94 7.34
CA TYR A 106 -12.86 -19.73 6.49
C TYR A 106 -11.83 -19.79 5.36
N GLN A 107 -11.54 -20.99 4.83
CA GLN A 107 -10.46 -21.19 3.86
C GLN A 107 -10.66 -20.43 2.53
N PHE A 108 -11.91 -20.08 2.22
CA PHE A 108 -12.29 -19.28 1.04
C PHE A 108 -12.00 -17.78 1.18
N ILE A 109 -11.58 -17.31 2.36
CA ILE A 109 -11.27 -15.88 2.59
C ILE A 109 -9.82 -15.62 2.21
N VAL A 110 -9.63 -14.73 1.23
CA VAL A 110 -8.32 -14.24 0.80
C VAL A 110 -8.23 -12.76 1.13
N PHE A 111 -7.30 -12.40 2.02
CA PHE A 111 -7.07 -10.99 2.33
C PHE A 111 -6.12 -10.36 1.30
N LEU A 112 -6.57 -9.25 0.71
CA LEU A 112 -5.78 -8.40 -0.18
C LEU A 112 -5.39 -7.13 0.56
N MET A 113 -4.08 -6.92 0.71
CA MET A 113 -3.56 -5.68 1.27
C MET A 113 -3.90 -4.51 0.34
N GLY A 114 -4.55 -3.48 0.88
CA GLY A 114 -4.79 -2.27 0.13
C GLY A 114 -3.47 -1.62 -0.31
N VAL A 115 -3.39 -1.16 -1.55
CA VAL A 115 -2.18 -0.53 -2.13
C VAL A 115 -1.69 0.64 -1.25
N PHE A 116 -2.62 1.36 -0.61
CA PHE A 116 -2.29 2.41 0.35
C PHE A 116 -1.46 1.88 1.54
N HIS A 117 -1.88 0.78 2.16
CA HIS A 117 -1.16 0.18 3.29
C HIS A 117 0.18 -0.42 2.86
N LEU A 118 0.23 -1.01 1.66
CA LEU A 118 1.50 -1.46 1.08
C LEU A 118 2.48 -0.29 0.95
N LYS A 119 2.04 0.84 0.38
CA LYS A 119 2.86 2.06 0.30
C LYS A 119 3.29 2.58 1.66
N MET A 120 2.39 2.57 2.66
CA MET A 120 2.73 2.97 4.02
C MET A 120 3.81 2.08 4.63
N ALA A 121 3.66 0.75 4.51
CA ALA A 121 4.64 -0.21 5.01
C ALA A 121 5.99 -0.06 4.30
N CYS A 122 6.00 0.15 2.97
CA CYS A 122 7.24 0.41 2.24
C CYS A 122 7.93 1.70 2.68
N ALA A 123 7.17 2.79 2.89
CA ALA A 123 7.72 4.05 3.36
C ALA A 123 8.34 3.93 4.77
N ASP A 124 7.66 3.22 5.68
CA ASP A 124 8.17 2.90 7.01
C ASP A 124 9.44 2.03 6.94
N ALA A 125 9.44 0.99 6.10
CA ALA A 125 10.61 0.14 5.91
C ALA A 125 11.82 0.91 5.37
N LEU A 126 11.64 1.78 4.37
CA LEU A 126 12.70 2.63 3.84
C LEU A 126 13.26 3.55 4.92
N TRP A 127 12.39 4.15 5.74
CA TRP A 127 12.82 4.98 6.86
C TRP A 127 13.64 4.18 7.88
N ARG A 128 13.14 3.02 8.32
CA ARG A 128 13.82 2.14 9.29
C ARG A 128 15.17 1.63 8.82
N ILE A 129 15.36 1.42 7.52
CA ILE A 129 16.61 0.89 6.97
C ILE A 129 17.62 2.01 6.72
N PHE A 130 17.18 3.09 6.06
CA PHE A 130 18.09 4.10 5.50
C PHE A 130 18.19 5.37 6.33
N ILE A 131 17.32 5.59 7.32
CA ILE A 131 17.29 6.82 8.10
C ILE A 131 17.36 6.52 9.60
N ASP A 132 16.55 5.62 10.15
CA ASP A 132 16.47 5.39 11.60
C ASP A 132 17.85 5.12 12.25
N PRO A 133 18.69 4.20 11.74
CA PRO A 133 20.01 3.98 12.31
C PRO A 133 20.89 5.22 12.06
N GLY A 134 21.48 5.78 13.12
CA GLY A 134 22.36 6.94 13.01
C GLY A 134 23.53 6.73 12.04
N THR A 135 24.05 5.51 11.95
CA THR A 135 25.12 5.12 11.00
C THR A 135 24.68 5.19 9.54
N SER A 136 23.41 4.89 9.24
CA SER A 136 22.86 4.99 7.87
C SER A 136 22.79 6.42 7.34
N ARG A 137 22.93 7.43 8.21
CA ARG A 137 22.86 8.87 7.88
C ARG A 137 24.21 9.49 7.53
N LEU A 138 25.30 8.77 7.82
CA LEU A 138 26.67 9.28 7.69
C LEU A 138 27.21 9.20 6.26
N ASP A 139 26.66 8.29 5.46
CA ASP A 139 27.08 8.13 4.07
C ASP A 139 26.68 9.36 3.24
N VAL A 140 27.60 9.84 2.39
CA VAL A 140 27.39 11.01 1.53
C VAL A 140 26.26 10.81 0.52
N ASN A 141 25.98 9.55 0.15
CA ASN A 141 24.88 9.15 -0.72
C ASN A 141 23.69 8.60 0.07
N SER A 142 23.61 8.83 1.39
CA SER A 142 22.45 8.41 2.18
C SER A 142 21.22 9.23 1.81
N LEU A 143 20.04 8.62 2.00
CA LEU A 143 18.77 9.28 1.74
C LEU A 143 18.62 10.58 2.55
N LEU A 144 19.15 10.64 3.76
CA LEU A 144 19.06 11.84 4.59
C LEU A 144 19.96 12.98 4.05
N GLN A 145 21.13 12.68 3.46
CA GLN A 145 21.96 13.70 2.82
C GLN A 145 21.28 14.27 1.57
N PHE A 146 20.63 13.42 0.75
CA PHE A 146 19.83 13.89 -0.38
C PHE A 146 18.67 14.79 0.07
N VAL A 147 17.95 14.38 1.11
CA VAL A 147 16.89 15.21 1.72
C VAL A 147 17.42 16.55 2.21
N ALA A 148 18.63 16.59 2.79
CA ALA A 148 19.21 17.82 3.30
C ALA A 148 19.42 18.88 2.21
N GLN A 149 19.56 18.49 0.94
CA GLN A 149 19.77 19.43 -0.16
C GLN A 149 18.53 20.30 -0.44
N TYR A 150 17.33 19.72 -0.38
CA TYR A 150 16.08 20.42 -0.71
C TYR A 150 15.14 20.64 0.50
N HIS A 151 15.36 19.94 1.61
CA HIS A 151 14.65 20.09 2.89
C HIS A 151 15.62 20.18 4.09
N SER A 152 16.65 21.01 4.00
CA SER A 152 17.67 21.18 5.06
C SER A 152 17.10 21.44 6.46
N ARG A 153 15.96 22.14 6.54
CA ARG A 153 15.29 22.50 7.81
C ARG A 153 14.41 21.39 8.39
N GLU A 154 14.17 20.31 7.67
CA GLU A 154 13.27 19.23 8.10
C GLU A 154 13.97 17.91 8.41
N THR A 155 15.29 17.84 8.21
CA THR A 155 16.12 16.65 8.44
C THR A 155 15.97 16.07 9.85
N GLY A 156 15.81 16.94 10.87
CA GLY A 156 15.57 16.51 12.25
C GLY A 156 14.24 15.77 12.44
N LYS A 157 13.16 16.23 11.79
CA LYS A 157 11.84 15.55 11.82
C LYS A 157 11.87 14.26 11.00
N ILE A 158 12.55 14.31 9.85
CA ILE A 158 12.69 13.15 8.97
C ILE A 158 13.55 12.07 9.63
N GLY A 159 14.55 12.46 10.43
CA GLY A 159 15.42 11.56 11.17
C GLY A 159 14.82 10.97 12.46
N SER A 160 13.60 11.32 12.86
CA SER A 160 13.02 10.88 14.14
C SER A 160 11.71 10.11 13.98
N ASP A 161 10.66 10.76 13.50
CA ASP A 161 9.37 10.13 13.18
C ASP A 161 8.62 11.00 12.16
N PRO A 162 8.92 10.85 10.86
CA PRO A 162 8.33 11.68 9.81
C PRO A 162 6.84 11.42 9.56
N GLY A 163 6.34 10.24 9.94
CA GLY A 163 5.06 9.72 9.47
C GLY A 163 5.01 9.43 7.96
N PHE A 164 3.94 8.79 7.52
CA PHE A 164 3.81 8.31 6.13
C PHE A 164 3.86 9.42 5.08
N HIS A 165 3.08 10.50 5.26
CA HIS A 165 2.93 11.52 4.22
C HIS A 165 4.27 12.18 3.87
N ARG A 166 5.06 12.53 4.89
CA ARG A 166 6.37 13.16 4.72
C ARG A 166 7.37 12.20 4.08
N MET A 167 7.41 10.94 4.52
CA MET A 167 8.27 9.93 3.87
C MET A 167 7.86 9.67 2.43
N HIS A 168 6.57 9.58 2.14
CA HIS A 168 6.08 9.39 0.78
C HIS A 168 6.47 10.55 -0.14
N GLU A 169 6.43 11.79 0.36
CA GLU A 169 6.92 12.97 -0.37
C GLU A 169 8.43 12.92 -0.62
N VAL A 170 9.23 12.65 0.42
CA VAL A 170 10.69 12.47 0.31
C VAL A 170 11.05 11.40 -0.71
N ILE A 171 10.40 10.24 -0.68
CA ILE A 171 10.65 9.13 -1.61
C ILE A 171 10.36 9.56 -3.04
N ASN A 172 9.28 10.31 -3.27
CA ASN A 172 8.93 10.79 -4.61
C ASN A 172 9.93 11.84 -5.10
N HIS A 173 10.23 12.86 -4.30
CA HIS A 173 11.14 13.95 -4.68
C HIS A 173 12.57 13.45 -4.92
N THR A 174 13.15 12.71 -3.96
CA THR A 174 14.48 12.08 -4.15
C THR A 174 14.45 11.14 -5.35
N GLY A 175 13.38 10.36 -5.52
CA GLY A 175 13.25 9.46 -6.67
C GLY A 175 13.26 10.20 -8.01
N ILE A 176 12.55 11.33 -8.13
CA ILE A 176 12.54 12.15 -9.34
C ILE A 176 13.93 12.74 -9.59
N ALA A 177 14.55 13.36 -8.56
CA ALA A 177 15.88 13.94 -8.66
C ALA A 177 16.94 12.91 -9.10
N LEU A 178 16.92 11.71 -8.52
CA LEU A 178 17.79 10.59 -8.92
C LEU A 178 17.58 10.16 -10.37
N ARG A 179 16.34 10.13 -10.86
CA ARG A 179 16.03 9.69 -12.23
C ARG A 179 16.41 10.73 -13.28
N LEU A 180 16.44 12.01 -12.90
CA LEU A 180 16.75 13.12 -13.79
C LEU A 180 18.19 13.64 -13.62
N ASP A 181 18.92 13.14 -12.63
CA ASP A 181 20.23 13.66 -12.20
C ASP A 181 20.17 15.18 -11.95
N ALA A 182 19.16 15.60 -11.17
CA ALA A 182 18.77 17.00 -10.98
C ALA A 182 18.92 17.43 -9.51
N TRP A 183 20.16 17.42 -9.02
CA TRP A 183 20.55 17.85 -7.67
C TRP A 183 20.98 19.32 -7.63
#